data_AF-A0A0A9F8S9-F1
#
_entry.id   AF-A0A0A9F8S9-F1
#
_cell.length_a   1.000
_cell.length_b   1.000
_cell.length_c   1.000
_cell.angle_alpha   90.00
_cell.angle_beta   90.00
_cell.angle_gamma   90.00
#
_symmetry.space_group_name_H-M   'P 1'
#
loop_
_entity.id
_entity.type
_entity.pdbx_description
1 polymer ?
#
loop_
_entity_poly.entity_id
_entity_poly.type
_entity_poly.pdbx_seq_one_letter_code
_entity_poly.pdbx_strand_id
1 'polypeptide(L)'
;MTKQTLWDAMHTEQPNLEAVKIAESLPRICIFSGLTGEEMMMFINAFPETGLEPAAFAALVPNSAEKVLGEVIEEIMGDHEMLTGKNT
;
A
#
# COMPACT_ATOMS: atom_id res chain seq x y z
N MET A 1 -4.60 12.39 10.39
CA MET A 1 -3.66 11.27 10.14
C MET A 1 -3.85 10.23 11.23
N THR A 2 -3.91 8.97 10.84
CA THR A 2 -4.11 7.83 11.74
C THR A 2 -2.88 7.67 12.64
N LYS A 3 -3.06 7.55 13.95
CA LYS A 3 -1.95 7.33 14.92
C LYS A 3 -1.52 5.87 15.04
N GLN A 4 -2.14 5.00 14.25
CA GLN A 4 -1.92 3.56 14.26
C GLN A 4 -0.62 3.24 13.51
N THR A 5 0.10 2.22 13.97
CA THR A 5 1.27 1.70 13.24
C THR A 5 0.83 0.93 12.00
N LEU A 6 1.75 0.70 11.06
CA LEU A 6 1.46 -0.18 9.92
C LEU A 6 1.08 -1.60 10.38
N TRP A 7 1.78 -2.13 11.37
CA TRP A 7 1.50 -3.46 11.92
C TRP A 7 0.07 -3.58 12.45
N ASP A 8 -0.34 -2.63 13.29
CA ASP A 8 -1.70 -2.61 13.85
C ASP A 8 -2.76 -2.48 12.75
N ALA A 9 -2.49 -1.67 11.72
CA ALA A 9 -3.40 -1.49 10.60
C ALA A 9 -3.60 -2.79 9.80
N MET A 10 -2.53 -3.55 9.56
CA MET A 10 -2.60 -4.84 8.85
C MET A 10 -3.35 -5.92 9.64
N HIS A 11 -3.37 -5.82 10.97
CA HIS A 11 -4.10 -6.75 11.84
C HIS A 11 -5.51 -6.25 12.22
N THR A 12 -5.93 -5.10 11.68
CA THR A 12 -7.27 -4.58 11.92
C THR A 12 -8.25 -5.24 10.94
N GLU A 13 -9.11 -6.12 11.46
CA GLU A 13 -10.22 -6.67 10.69
C GLU A 13 -11.28 -5.59 10.44
N GLN A 14 -11.71 -5.45 9.17
CA GLN A 14 -12.77 -4.53 8.77
C GLN A 14 -14.05 -5.34 8.49
N PRO A 15 -14.98 -5.46 9.46
CA PRO A 15 -16.14 -6.37 9.34
C PRO A 15 -17.20 -5.88 8.34
N ASN A 16 -17.19 -4.58 8.01
CA ASN A 16 -18.10 -3.99 7.03
C ASN A 16 -17.35 -2.97 6.17
N LEU A 17 -17.13 -3.30 4.90
CA LEU A 17 -16.46 -2.43 3.94
C LEU A 17 -17.21 -1.11 3.69
N GLU A 18 -18.55 -1.14 3.69
CA GLU A 18 -19.37 0.05 3.45
C GLU A 18 -19.27 1.08 4.57
N ALA A 19 -18.90 0.64 5.78
CA ALA A 19 -18.68 1.51 6.92
C ALA A 19 -17.29 2.19 6.89
N VAL A 20 -16.39 1.74 6.01
CA VAL A 20 -15.04 2.29 5.90
C VAL A 20 -15.03 3.42 4.87
N LYS A 21 -14.54 4.59 5.28
CA LYS A 21 -14.35 5.72 4.36
C LYS A 21 -13.13 5.47 3.48
N ILE A 22 -13.33 5.48 2.17
CA ILE A 22 -12.24 5.43 1.19
C ILE A 22 -11.67 6.84 1.03
N ALA A 23 -10.35 6.96 1.05
CA ALA A 23 -9.68 8.22 0.74
C ALA A 23 -9.68 8.42 -0.79
N GLU A 24 -10.42 9.40 -1.29
CA GLU A 24 -10.50 9.69 -2.73
C GLU A 24 -9.29 10.46 -3.27
N SER A 25 -8.53 11.13 -2.40
CA SER A 25 -7.41 12.01 -2.78
C SER A 25 -6.07 11.29 -2.92
N LEU A 26 -6.02 9.97 -2.72
CA LEU A 26 -4.81 9.16 -2.81
C LEU A 26 -5.07 7.98 -3.74
N PRO A 27 -4.09 7.56 -4.56
CA PRO A 27 -4.23 6.31 -5.30
C PRO A 27 -4.33 5.14 -4.33
N ARG A 28 -4.83 4.00 -4.82
CA ARG A 28 -4.84 2.77 -4.03
C ARG A 28 -3.41 2.42 -3.62
N ILE A 29 -3.22 2.00 -2.38
CA ILE A 29 -1.93 1.49 -1.90
C ILE A 29 -2.10 0.02 -1.51
N CYS A 30 -1.26 -0.84 -2.05
CA CYS A 30 -1.20 -2.26 -1.72
C CYS A 30 0.11 -2.57 -0.99
N ILE A 31 0.01 -2.98 0.27
CA ILE A 31 1.16 -3.36 1.10
C ILE A 31 1.16 -4.87 1.27
N PHE A 32 2.22 -5.54 0.81
CA PHE A 32 2.34 -6.99 0.87
C PHE A 32 3.31 -7.42 1.95
N SER A 33 2.96 -8.44 2.75
CA SER A 33 3.83 -9.04 3.75
C SER A 33 4.08 -10.51 3.44
N GLY A 34 5.28 -11.02 3.78
CA GLY A 34 5.59 -12.45 3.70
C GLY A 34 5.82 -12.97 2.29
N LEU A 35 5.91 -12.08 1.29
CA LEU A 35 6.28 -12.42 -0.07
C LEU A 35 7.78 -12.18 -0.30
N THR A 36 8.39 -13.03 -1.12
CA THR A 36 9.66 -12.72 -1.75
C THR A 36 9.50 -11.60 -2.78
N GLY A 37 10.62 -10.96 -3.16
CA GLY A 37 10.58 -9.92 -4.20
C GLY A 37 10.05 -10.42 -5.55
N GLU A 38 10.33 -11.68 -5.90
CA GLU A 38 9.84 -12.29 -7.14
C GLU A 38 8.31 -12.48 -7.11
N GLU A 39 7.78 -13.04 -6.03
CA GLU A 39 6.33 -13.21 -5.84
C GLU A 39 5.60 -11.86 -5.87
N MET A 40 6.18 -10.85 -5.22
CA MET A 40 5.65 -9.48 -5.25
C MET A 40 5.57 -8.95 -6.68
N MET A 41 6.64 -9.10 -7.48
CA MET A 41 6.65 -8.66 -8.88
C MET A 41 5.64 -9.42 -9.74
N MET A 42 5.44 -10.72 -9.49
CA MET A 42 4.40 -11.49 -10.17
C MET A 42 3.00 -10.92 -9.88
N PHE A 43 2.70 -10.60 -8.61
CA PHE A 43 1.44 -9.96 -8.23
C PHE A 43 1.25 -8.61 -8.90
N ILE A 44 2.29 -7.77 -8.91
CA ILE A 44 2.25 -6.45 -9.55
C ILE A 44 1.94 -6.59 -11.05
N ASN A 45 2.59 -7.53 -11.74
CA ASN A 45 2.39 -7.75 -13.17
C ASN A 45 1.00 -8.28 -13.50
N ALA A 46 0.41 -9.10 -12.62
CA ALA A 46 -0.95 -9.64 -12.79
C ALA A 46 -2.06 -8.68 -12.31
N PHE A 47 -1.73 -7.67 -11.48
CA PHE A 47 -2.71 -6.76 -10.89
C PHE A 47 -3.64 -6.06 -11.92
N PRO A 48 -3.16 -5.62 -13.11
CA PRO A 48 -4.03 -5.02 -14.12
C PRO A 48 -5.18 -5.92 -14.58
N GLU A 49 -5.03 -7.25 -14.47
CA GLU A 49 -6.06 -8.21 -14.88
C GLU A 49 -7.27 -8.23 -13.91
N THR A 50 -7.13 -7.61 -12.73
CA THR A 50 -8.23 -7.52 -11.73
C THR A 50 -9.33 -6.54 -12.12
N GLY A 51 -9.05 -5.61 -13.05
CA GLY A 51 -9.95 -4.49 -13.39
C GLY A 51 -10.06 -3.41 -12.30
N LEU A 52 -9.24 -3.49 -11.26
CA LEU A 52 -9.17 -2.48 -10.21
C LEU A 52 -8.35 -1.26 -10.65
N GLU A 53 -8.68 -0.08 -10.12
CA GLU A 53 -7.85 1.13 -10.31
C GLU A 53 -6.37 0.89 -9.95
N PRO A 54 -5.43 1.53 -10.68
CA PRO A 54 -4.00 1.42 -10.44
C PRO A 54 -3.62 1.65 -8.98
N ALA A 55 -2.58 0.97 -8.53
CA ALA A 55 -2.10 1.04 -7.16
C ALA A 55 -0.60 1.36 -7.09
N ALA A 56 -0.21 2.05 -6.02
CA ALA A 56 1.16 2.05 -5.53
C ALA A 56 1.38 0.77 -4.72
N PHE A 57 2.55 0.15 -4.89
CA PHE A 57 2.87 -1.13 -4.25
C PHE A 57 4.06 -0.98 -3.32
N ALA A 58 3.98 -1.63 -2.15
CA ALA A 58 5.06 -1.65 -1.18
C ALA A 58 5.15 -3.00 -0.47
N ALA A 59 6.36 -3.36 -0.05
CA ALA A 59 6.59 -4.51 0.81
C ALA A 59 6.57 -4.06 2.28
N LEU A 60 5.92 -4.83 3.14
CA LEU A 60 6.13 -4.75 4.57
C LEU A 60 7.52 -5.30 4.87
N VAL A 61 8.37 -4.46 5.46
CA VAL A 61 9.65 -4.87 6.03
C VAL A 61 9.62 -4.66 7.54
N PRO A 62 10.39 -5.43 8.33
CA PRO A 62 10.40 -5.27 9.80
C PRO A 62 10.65 -3.83 10.26
N ASN A 63 11.43 -3.07 9.47
CA ASN A 63 11.75 -1.68 9.76
C ASN A 63 10.57 -0.69 9.58
N SER A 64 9.55 -1.05 8.80
CA SER A 64 8.36 -0.20 8.59
C SER A 64 7.16 -0.61 9.43
N ALA A 65 7.18 -1.79 10.04
CA ALA A 65 6.05 -2.33 10.81
C ALA A 65 5.61 -1.42 11.97
N GLU A 66 6.58 -0.88 12.71
CA GLU A 66 6.34 -0.01 13.88
C GLU A 66 6.19 1.48 13.53
N LYS A 67 6.37 1.86 12.26
CA LYS A 67 6.17 3.24 11.82
C LYS A 67 4.69 3.59 11.82
N VAL A 68 4.39 4.88 12.05
CA VAL A 68 3.02 5.39 11.94
C VAL A 68 2.55 5.25 10.50
N LEU A 69 1.34 4.72 10.29
CA LEU A 69 0.81 4.44 8.95
C LEU A 69 0.84 5.66 8.02
N GLY A 70 0.59 6.86 8.56
CA GLY A 70 0.69 8.10 7.79
C GLY A 70 2.09 8.35 7.21
N GLU A 71 3.14 8.12 7.99
CA GLU A 71 4.53 8.28 7.54
C GLU A 71 4.86 7.25 6.45
N VAL A 72 4.40 6.01 6.61
CA VAL A 72 4.58 4.96 5.60
C VAL A 72 3.88 5.32 4.29
N ILE A 73 2.65 5.84 4.36
CA ILE A 73 1.91 6.29 3.17
C ILE A 73 2.69 7.38 2.43
N GLU A 74 3.23 8.36 3.15
CA GLU A 74 4.03 9.44 2.56
C GLU A 74 5.31 8.90 1.89
N GLU A 75 6.01 7.97 2.53
CA GLU A 75 7.19 7.30 1.95
C GLU A 75 6.83 6.55 0.65
N ILE A 76 5.77 5.72 0.67
CA ILE A 76 5.33 4.95 -0.50
C ILE A 76 4.94 5.87 -1.65
N MET A 77 4.20 6.94 -1.36
CA MET A 77 3.76 7.88 -2.39
C MET A 77 4.94 8.64 -2.98
N GLY A 78 5.90 9.09 -2.16
CA GLY A 78 7.12 9.73 -2.65
C GLY A 78 7.94 8.83 -3.59
N ASP A 79 8.09 7.55 -3.23
CA ASP A 79 8.77 6.57 -4.08
C ASP A 79 7.98 6.30 -5.37
N HIS A 80 6.66 6.12 -5.28
CA HIS A 80 5.79 5.87 -6.43
C HIS A 80 5.83 7.04 -7.42
N GLU A 81 5.71 8.28 -6.95
CA GLU A 81 5.79 9.49 -7.77
C GLU A 81 7.18 9.63 -8.41
N MET A 82 8.26 9.33 -7.69
CA MET A 82 9.61 9.40 -8.26
C MET A 82 9.83 8.36 -9.37
N LEU A 83 9.27 7.16 -9.21
CA LEU A 83 9.40 6.07 -10.18
C LEU A 83 8.49 6.25 -11.40
N THR A 84 7.29 6.80 -11.21
CA THR A 84 6.30 7.00 -12.28
C THR A 84 6.44 8.35 -12.98
N GLY A 85 6.81 9.42 -12.26
CA GLY A 85 7.01 10.76 -12.80
C GLY A 85 8.25 10.91 -13.69
N LYS A 86 9.17 9.93 -13.68
CA LYS A 86 10.27 9.84 -14.64
C LYS A 86 9.85 9.29 -16.02
N ASN A 87 8.61 8.83 -16.17
CA ASN A 87 8.06 8.27 -17.41
C ASN A 87 7.11 9.23 -18.17
N THR A 88 7.20 10.53 -17.91
CA THR A 88 6.59 11.61 -18.72
C THR A 88 7.67 12.47 -19.36
#